data_AF-A0A6L6D7J6-F1
#
_entry.id   AF-A0A6L6D7J6-F1
#
_cell.length_a   1.000
_cell.length_b   1.000
_cell.length_c   1.000
_cell.angle_alpha   90.00
_cell.angle_beta   90.00
_cell.angle_gamma   90.00
#
_symmetry.space_group_name_H-M   'P 1'
#
loop_
_entity.id
_entity.type
_entity.pdbx_description
1 polymer ?
#
loop_
_entity_poly.entity_id
_entity_poly.type
_entity_poly.pdbx_seq_one_letter_code
_entity_poly.pdbx_strand_id
1 'polypeptide(L)'
;MKPGTGSSPQSEFATSTANSNRVANDAQYIVRAAWLDYGDVRQIIAVDEVSAHVSTNRVFRATLDDGSQVVCKVSSYGSYFLFVEDHDRLFKCQQLLANTRWSNFLATILSKEGRVYTWYDETCWAVFYVDVERGEQLPKIVTDGDVQNLAREIAEFHNACNSIAPKLAATSNSIKGDAIHFLDQLMQPNSGEVFGLSQTDISAVRRSTHQFLVELEDITFDDWPKIPILLDWNLGNFSVKRIEQNGFELMSRWDYDWFR
;
A
#
# COMPACT_ATOMS: atom_id res chain seq x y z
N MET A 1 0.30 54.81 11.71
CA MET A 1 -0.84 54.18 11.02
C MET A 1 -0.43 53.75 9.63
N LYS A 2 -0.21 52.44 9.44
CA LYS A 2 -0.33 51.76 8.13
C LYS A 2 -1.23 50.56 8.38
N PRO A 3 -2.27 50.30 7.57
CA PRO A 3 -3.18 49.19 7.79
C PRO A 3 -2.57 47.89 7.26
N GLY A 4 -2.72 46.82 8.03
CA GLY A 4 -2.33 45.46 7.65
C GLY A 4 -3.25 44.92 6.56
N THR A 5 -2.66 44.33 5.54
CA THR A 5 -3.35 43.57 4.50
C THR A 5 -3.65 42.17 5.03
N GLY A 6 -4.90 41.91 5.35
CA GLY A 6 -5.39 40.54 5.58
C GLY A 6 -5.44 39.79 4.25
N SER A 7 -4.78 38.63 4.19
CA SER A 7 -4.92 37.67 3.10
C SER A 7 -6.35 37.14 3.08
N SER A 8 -7.02 37.23 1.92
CA SER A 8 -8.38 36.72 1.75
C SER A 8 -8.39 35.19 1.60
N PRO A 9 -9.38 34.47 2.15
CA PRO A 9 -9.49 33.01 2.08
C PRO A 9 -9.49 32.40 0.66
N GLN A 10 -9.71 33.22 -0.38
CA GLN A 10 -9.68 32.78 -1.77
C GLN A 10 -8.27 32.47 -2.29
N SER A 11 -7.20 33.05 -1.70
CA SER A 11 -5.83 32.80 -2.16
C SER A 11 -5.28 31.44 -1.71
N GLU A 12 -5.71 30.91 -0.57
CA GLU A 12 -5.25 29.61 -0.07
C GLU A 12 -5.85 28.44 -0.89
N PHE A 13 -7.13 28.53 -1.29
CA PHE A 13 -7.76 27.53 -2.15
C PHE A 13 -7.18 27.50 -3.58
N ALA A 14 -6.82 28.66 -4.15
CA ALA A 14 -6.21 28.72 -5.48
C ALA A 14 -4.76 28.16 -5.47
N THR A 15 -4.01 28.40 -4.39
CA THR A 15 -2.62 27.92 -4.25
C THR A 15 -2.56 26.42 -3.99
N SER A 16 -3.47 25.88 -3.17
CA SER A 16 -3.67 24.44 -2.96
C SER A 16 -3.98 23.72 -4.28
N THR A 17 -4.91 24.25 -5.07
CA THR A 17 -5.30 23.68 -6.36
C THR A 17 -4.14 23.73 -7.37
N ALA A 18 -3.40 24.83 -7.44
CA ALA A 18 -2.25 24.97 -8.33
C ALA A 18 -1.08 24.04 -7.96
N ASN A 19 -0.81 23.85 -6.66
CA ASN A 19 0.23 22.92 -6.21
C ASN A 19 -0.18 21.46 -6.44
N SER A 20 -1.46 21.12 -6.19
CA SER A 20 -2.00 19.79 -6.50
C SER A 20 -1.94 19.48 -8.00
N ASN A 21 -2.24 20.45 -8.87
CA ASN A 21 -2.15 20.29 -10.32
C ASN A 21 -0.69 20.15 -10.80
N ARG A 22 0.27 20.81 -10.14
CA ARG A 22 1.70 20.67 -10.47
C ARG A 22 2.22 19.29 -10.08
N VAL A 23 1.97 18.86 -8.85
CA VAL A 23 2.30 17.51 -8.38
C VAL A 23 1.55 16.44 -9.20
N ALA A 24 0.33 16.74 -9.65
CA ALA A 24 -0.43 15.88 -10.57
C ALA A 24 0.23 15.71 -11.93
N ASN A 25 0.72 16.81 -12.51
CA ASN A 25 1.48 16.77 -13.75
C ASN A 25 2.81 16.02 -13.58
N ASP A 26 3.48 16.15 -12.43
CA ASP A 26 4.73 15.43 -12.14
C ASP A 26 4.50 13.91 -12.05
N ALA A 27 3.41 13.45 -11.42
CA ALA A 27 3.12 12.02 -11.33
C ALA A 27 2.68 11.41 -12.66
N GLN A 28 1.91 12.11 -13.49
CA GLN A 28 1.59 11.62 -14.84
C GLN A 28 2.85 11.51 -15.70
N TYR A 29 3.80 12.44 -15.54
CA TYR A 29 5.12 12.34 -16.16
C TYR A 29 5.85 11.08 -15.68
N ILE A 30 5.89 10.81 -14.36
CA ILE A 30 6.50 9.61 -13.78
C ILE A 30 5.89 8.34 -14.38
N VAL A 31 4.56 8.25 -14.47
CA VAL A 31 3.88 7.09 -15.08
C VAL A 31 4.38 6.86 -16.51
N ARG A 32 4.47 7.91 -17.32
CA ARG A 32 4.91 7.80 -18.72
C ARG A 32 6.40 7.48 -18.83
N ALA A 33 7.25 8.08 -18.00
CA ALA A 33 8.67 7.82 -17.95
C ALA A 33 8.97 6.37 -17.53
N ALA A 34 8.29 5.88 -16.50
CA ALA A 34 8.39 4.50 -16.04
C ALA A 34 7.89 3.50 -17.09
N TRP A 35 6.80 3.82 -17.81
CA TRP A 35 6.32 2.94 -18.88
C TRP A 35 7.30 2.86 -20.06
N LEU A 36 7.90 4.00 -20.44
CA LEU A 36 8.92 4.04 -21.48
C LEU A 36 10.15 3.21 -21.10
N ASP A 37 10.60 3.29 -19.85
CA ASP A 37 11.73 2.51 -19.34
C ASP A 37 11.40 1.01 -19.18
N TYR A 38 10.15 0.68 -18.82
CA TYR A 38 9.66 -0.71 -18.84
C TYR A 38 9.88 -1.33 -20.22
N GLY A 39 9.59 -0.58 -21.29
CA GLY A 39 9.96 -0.92 -22.66
C GLY A 39 8.95 -1.80 -23.37
N ASP A 40 7.68 -1.75 -22.97
CA ASP A 40 6.58 -2.36 -23.73
C ASP A 40 6.36 -1.59 -25.04
N VAL A 41 5.97 -2.29 -26.10
CA VAL A 41 5.73 -1.68 -27.41
C VAL A 41 4.47 -0.81 -27.43
N ARG A 42 3.49 -1.12 -26.58
CA ARG A 42 2.22 -0.41 -26.47
C ARG A 42 2.43 0.97 -25.86
N GLN A 43 1.72 1.97 -26.34
CA GLN A 43 1.86 3.35 -25.89
C GLN A 43 0.74 3.78 -24.96
N ILE A 44 1.05 4.56 -23.93
CA ILE A 44 0.04 5.16 -23.05
C ILE A 44 -0.68 6.30 -23.79
N ILE A 45 -1.98 6.11 -24.05
CA ILE A 45 -2.84 7.12 -24.70
C ILE A 45 -3.63 7.95 -23.69
N ALA A 46 -3.96 7.40 -22.52
CA ALA A 46 -4.66 8.11 -21.45
C ALA A 46 -4.13 7.69 -20.08
N VAL A 47 -4.18 8.62 -19.12
CA VAL A 47 -3.79 8.39 -17.72
C VAL A 47 -4.85 9.03 -16.84
N ASP A 48 -5.57 8.19 -16.09
CA ASP A 48 -6.62 8.60 -15.17
C ASP A 48 -6.16 8.33 -13.74
N GLU A 49 -6.20 9.35 -12.88
CA GLU A 49 -5.93 9.14 -11.46
C GLU A 49 -7.12 8.45 -10.79
N VAL A 50 -6.84 7.33 -10.11
CA VAL A 50 -7.82 6.47 -9.41
C VAL A 50 -7.46 6.31 -7.92
N SER A 51 -6.63 7.22 -7.40
CA SER A 51 -6.22 7.29 -6.00
C SER A 51 -7.43 7.34 -5.06
N ALA A 52 -7.39 6.59 -3.96
CA ALA A 52 -8.35 6.75 -2.86
C ALA A 52 -8.10 8.03 -2.03
N HIS A 53 -6.96 8.71 -2.25
CA HIS A 53 -6.52 9.92 -1.54
C HIS A 53 -6.43 9.76 -0.01
N VAL A 54 -6.10 8.55 0.45
CA VAL A 54 -5.91 8.22 1.88
C VAL A 54 -4.44 8.10 2.28
N SER A 55 -3.52 8.21 1.33
CA SER A 55 -2.07 8.11 1.55
C SER A 55 -1.28 9.07 0.66
N THR A 56 0.05 9.10 0.84
CA THR A 56 0.98 9.81 -0.06
C THR A 56 1.17 9.10 -1.40
N ASN A 57 0.68 7.87 -1.54
CA ASN A 57 0.73 7.12 -2.79
C ASN A 57 -0.36 7.61 -3.73
N ARG A 58 -0.02 7.61 -5.02
CA ARG A 58 -0.94 7.99 -6.09
C ARG A 58 -1.06 6.84 -7.06
N VAL A 59 -2.28 6.52 -7.45
CA VAL A 59 -2.59 5.37 -8.28
C VAL A 59 -3.23 5.86 -9.56
N PHE A 60 -2.70 5.42 -10.69
CA PHE A 60 -3.13 5.82 -12.02
C PHE A 60 -3.51 4.61 -12.84
N ARG A 61 -4.65 4.66 -13.50
CA ARG A 61 -4.98 3.73 -14.58
C ARG A 61 -4.47 4.33 -15.89
N ALA A 62 -3.56 3.63 -16.55
CA ALA A 62 -3.08 3.99 -17.87
C ALA A 62 -3.77 3.12 -18.92
N THR A 63 -4.43 3.76 -19.89
CA THR A 63 -4.99 3.08 -21.06
C THR A 63 -3.96 3.07 -22.18
N LEU A 64 -3.72 1.90 -22.74
CA LEU A 64 -2.77 1.65 -23.83
C LEU A 64 -3.46 1.78 -25.20
N ASP A 65 -2.66 1.96 -26.25
CA ASP A 65 -3.11 2.13 -27.64
C ASP A 65 -3.85 0.91 -28.22
N ASP A 66 -3.64 -0.29 -27.68
CA ASP A 66 -4.40 -1.50 -27.99
C ASP A 66 -5.73 -1.62 -27.20
N GLY A 67 -6.04 -0.64 -26.34
CA GLY A 67 -7.21 -0.62 -25.48
C GLY A 67 -7.04 -1.38 -24.15
N SER A 68 -5.93 -2.08 -23.93
CA SER A 68 -5.64 -2.71 -22.64
C SER A 68 -5.28 -1.67 -21.57
N GLN A 69 -5.35 -2.07 -20.30
CA GLN A 69 -5.14 -1.18 -19.17
C GLN A 69 -4.10 -1.75 -18.20
N VAL A 70 -3.26 -0.86 -17.67
CA VAL A 70 -2.35 -1.15 -16.57
C VAL A 70 -2.56 -0.13 -15.46
N VAL A 71 -2.27 -0.53 -14.23
CA VAL A 71 -2.34 0.36 -13.08
C VAL A 71 -0.94 0.67 -12.58
N CYS A 72 -0.62 1.95 -12.46
CA CYS A 72 0.66 2.44 -11.95
C CYS A 72 0.46 3.02 -10.56
N LYS A 73 1.22 2.52 -9.58
CA LYS A 73 1.36 3.18 -8.28
C LYS A 73 2.64 4.00 -8.29
N VAL A 74 2.52 5.28 -7.95
CA VAL A 74 3.61 6.23 -7.78
C VAL A 74 3.71 6.62 -6.31
N SER A 75 4.93 6.64 -5.79
CA SER A 75 5.24 7.06 -4.42
C SER A 75 6.51 7.89 -4.37
N SER A 76 6.60 8.75 -3.36
CA SER A 76 7.77 9.59 -3.07
C SER A 76 8.09 9.64 -1.58
N TYR A 77 7.50 8.73 -0.80
CA TYR A 77 7.57 8.73 0.66
C TYR A 77 7.98 7.36 1.19
N GLY A 78 8.89 7.37 2.18
CA GLY A 78 9.45 6.16 2.77
C GLY A 78 10.78 5.78 2.13
N SER A 79 11.08 4.48 2.07
CA SER A 79 12.33 3.97 1.50
C SER A 79 12.05 3.17 0.23
N TYR A 80 12.70 3.55 -0.87
CA TYR A 80 12.62 2.84 -2.14
C TYR A 80 13.05 1.37 -2.02
N PHE A 81 14.12 1.07 -1.27
CA PHE A 81 14.61 -0.30 -1.12
C PHE A 81 13.61 -1.20 -0.39
N LEU A 82 12.96 -0.63 0.63
CA LEU A 82 11.88 -1.24 1.37
C LEU A 82 10.65 -1.47 0.49
N PHE A 83 10.34 -0.53 -0.40
CA PHE A 83 9.30 -0.68 -1.42
C PHE A 83 9.62 -1.82 -2.39
N VAL A 84 10.85 -1.93 -2.89
CA VAL A 84 11.28 -3.02 -3.79
C VAL A 84 11.16 -4.38 -3.09
N GLU A 85 11.64 -4.49 -1.85
CA GLU A 85 11.52 -5.71 -1.05
C GLU A 85 10.04 -6.14 -0.91
N ASP A 86 9.16 -5.20 -0.56
CA ASP A 86 7.74 -5.48 -0.38
C ASP A 86 7.09 -5.99 -1.69
N HIS A 87 7.44 -5.39 -2.84
CA HIS A 87 6.88 -5.81 -4.13
C HIS A 87 7.47 -7.13 -4.63
N ASP A 88 8.75 -7.41 -4.43
CA ASP A 88 9.35 -8.71 -4.74
C ASP A 88 8.67 -9.83 -3.93
N ARG A 89 8.37 -9.57 -2.65
CA ARG A 89 7.62 -10.50 -1.81
C ARG A 89 6.20 -10.71 -2.31
N LEU A 90 5.48 -9.64 -2.65
CA LEU A 90 4.14 -9.72 -3.23
C LEU A 90 4.11 -10.54 -4.52
N PHE A 91 5.06 -10.29 -5.42
CA PHE A 91 5.21 -11.02 -6.67
C PHE A 91 5.48 -12.51 -6.41
N LYS A 92 6.35 -12.82 -5.43
CA LYS A 92 6.61 -14.21 -5.06
C LYS A 92 5.40 -14.88 -4.41
N CYS A 93 4.67 -14.18 -3.55
CA CYS A 93 3.41 -14.65 -2.97
C CYS A 93 2.42 -15.04 -4.07
N GLN A 94 2.20 -14.15 -5.04
CA GLN A 94 1.30 -14.40 -6.16
C GLN A 94 1.72 -15.67 -6.93
N GLN A 95 3.01 -15.81 -7.26
CA GLN A 95 3.52 -17.01 -7.95
C GLN A 95 3.27 -18.30 -7.16
N LEU A 96 3.46 -18.25 -5.83
CA LEU A 96 3.27 -19.42 -4.97
C LEU A 96 1.79 -19.76 -4.77
N LEU A 97 0.89 -18.77 -4.85
CA LEU A 97 -0.56 -18.94 -4.77
C LEU A 97 -1.21 -19.34 -6.10
N ALA A 98 -0.48 -19.31 -7.21
CA ALA A 98 -1.00 -19.53 -8.57
C ALA A 98 -1.73 -20.87 -8.78
N ASN A 99 -1.40 -21.90 -8.01
CA ASN A 99 -2.05 -23.22 -8.07
C ASN A 99 -3.13 -23.42 -7.00
N THR A 100 -3.60 -22.34 -6.38
CA THR A 100 -4.66 -22.35 -5.38
C THR A 100 -5.88 -21.59 -5.91
N ARG A 101 -7.00 -21.58 -5.17
CA ARG A 101 -8.16 -20.75 -5.52
C ARG A 101 -7.86 -19.24 -5.52
N TRP A 102 -6.73 -18.82 -4.97
CA TRP A 102 -6.29 -17.43 -4.82
C TRP A 102 -5.45 -16.91 -5.99
N SER A 103 -5.33 -17.68 -7.07
CA SER A 103 -4.44 -17.38 -8.20
C SER A 103 -4.65 -16.00 -8.85
N ASN A 104 -5.89 -15.50 -8.84
CA ASN A 104 -6.28 -14.20 -9.38
C ASN A 104 -6.71 -13.19 -8.32
N PHE A 105 -6.51 -13.53 -7.03
CA PHE A 105 -6.96 -12.65 -5.95
C PHE A 105 -6.08 -11.42 -5.80
N LEU A 106 -4.76 -11.56 -5.99
CA LEU A 106 -3.81 -10.45 -5.95
C LEU A 106 -3.56 -9.93 -7.37
N ALA A 107 -3.50 -8.60 -7.52
CA ALA A 107 -3.15 -8.00 -8.80
C ALA A 107 -1.73 -8.37 -9.25
N THR A 108 -1.60 -8.74 -10.53
CA THR A 108 -0.31 -9.14 -11.10
C THR A 108 0.64 -7.98 -11.22
N ILE A 109 1.78 -8.03 -10.54
CA ILE A 109 2.85 -7.04 -10.69
C ILE A 109 3.59 -7.30 -12.00
N LEU A 110 3.85 -6.24 -12.77
CA LEU A 110 4.66 -6.36 -13.98
C LEU A 110 6.12 -6.66 -13.63
N SER A 111 6.69 -7.58 -14.37
CA SER A 111 8.05 -8.08 -14.16
C SER A 111 8.90 -7.90 -15.41
N LYS A 112 10.20 -7.67 -15.22
CA LYS A 112 11.20 -7.64 -16.29
C LYS A 112 12.30 -8.63 -15.92
N GLU A 113 12.63 -9.54 -16.83
CA GLU A 113 13.69 -10.55 -16.63
C GLU A 113 13.51 -11.41 -15.36
N GLY A 114 12.25 -11.72 -15.01
CA GLY A 114 11.91 -12.57 -13.88
C GLY A 114 11.96 -11.90 -12.51
N ARG A 115 12.13 -10.58 -12.45
CA ARG A 115 12.06 -9.75 -11.23
C ARG A 115 10.97 -8.70 -11.37
N VAL A 116 10.48 -8.19 -10.24
CA VAL A 116 9.55 -7.07 -10.27
C VAL A 116 10.20 -5.88 -10.98
N TYR A 117 9.45 -5.28 -11.90
CA TYR A 117 9.86 -4.02 -12.49
C TYR A 117 9.47 -2.88 -11.55
N THR A 118 10.48 -2.12 -11.14
CA THR A 118 10.30 -0.85 -10.44
C THR A 118 11.09 0.22 -11.17
N TRP A 119 10.56 1.44 -11.17
CA TRP A 119 11.22 2.62 -11.69
C TRP A 119 11.54 3.56 -10.52
N TYR A 120 12.68 4.24 -10.55
CA TYR A 120 13.13 5.14 -9.48
C TYR A 120 14.03 6.24 -10.04
N ASP A 121 13.79 7.50 -9.66
CA ASP A 121 14.56 8.66 -10.08
C ASP A 121 15.27 9.40 -8.94
N GLU A 122 15.52 8.71 -7.82
CA GLU A 122 16.03 9.28 -6.57
C GLU A 122 15.00 10.07 -5.73
N THR A 123 13.92 10.55 -6.34
CA THR A 123 12.89 11.33 -5.63
C THR A 123 11.56 10.61 -5.52
N CYS A 124 11.22 9.83 -6.54
CA CYS A 124 9.97 9.11 -6.68
C CYS A 124 10.24 7.73 -7.28
N TRP A 125 9.34 6.80 -7.00
CA TRP A 125 9.36 5.47 -7.60
C TRP A 125 7.98 5.03 -8.05
N ALA A 126 7.96 4.12 -9.02
CA ALA A 126 6.75 3.58 -9.62
C ALA A 126 6.82 2.07 -9.80
N VAL A 127 5.65 1.44 -9.76
CA VAL A 127 5.44 0.02 -10.07
C VAL A 127 4.15 -0.12 -10.88
N PHE A 128 4.13 -1.09 -11.78
CA PHE A 128 2.96 -1.40 -12.58
C PHE A 128 2.31 -2.72 -12.18
N TYR A 129 0.99 -2.74 -12.31
CA TYR A 129 0.15 -3.91 -12.16
C TYR A 129 -0.69 -4.10 -13.41
N VAL A 130 -1.02 -5.35 -13.72
CA VAL A 130 -2.12 -5.66 -14.64
C VAL A 130 -3.42 -5.19 -13.99
N ASP A 131 -4.29 -4.51 -14.75
CA ASP A 131 -5.61 -4.15 -14.23
C ASP A 131 -6.42 -5.44 -13.97
N VAL A 132 -7.01 -5.53 -12.78
CA VAL A 132 -7.74 -6.72 -12.36
C VAL A 132 -9.22 -6.57 -12.66
N GLU A 133 -9.83 -7.65 -13.13
CA GLU A 133 -11.28 -7.71 -13.24
C GLU A 133 -11.92 -7.53 -11.87
N ARG A 134 -12.84 -6.57 -11.76
CA ARG A 134 -13.60 -6.31 -10.54
C ARG A 134 -14.93 -7.03 -10.64
N GLY A 135 -15.18 -7.95 -9.73
CA GLY A 135 -16.49 -8.56 -9.52
C GLY A 135 -17.46 -7.63 -8.79
N GLU A 136 -18.38 -8.22 -8.03
CA GLU A 136 -19.38 -7.48 -7.27
C GLU A 136 -18.80 -6.87 -6.00
N GLN A 137 -19.39 -5.77 -5.53
CA GLN A 137 -19.10 -5.23 -4.20
C GLN A 137 -20.12 -5.76 -3.19
N LEU A 138 -19.68 -5.93 -1.94
CA LEU A 138 -20.62 -6.15 -0.85
C LEU A 138 -21.52 -4.93 -0.64
N PRO A 139 -22.77 -5.12 -0.18
CA PRO A 139 -23.64 -4.01 0.17
C PRO A 139 -23.01 -3.15 1.27
N LYS A 140 -23.34 -1.85 1.29
CA LYS A 140 -22.84 -0.90 2.32
C LYS A 140 -23.15 -1.33 3.75
N ILE A 141 -24.25 -2.07 3.93
CA ILE A 141 -24.65 -2.67 5.20
C ILE A 141 -24.68 -4.17 4.97
N VAL A 142 -23.78 -4.88 5.64
CA VAL A 142 -23.62 -6.34 5.55
C VAL A 142 -24.46 -7.03 6.62
N THR A 143 -24.90 -8.25 6.35
CA THR A 143 -25.61 -9.10 7.32
C THR A 143 -24.63 -9.89 8.19
N ASP A 144 -25.10 -10.48 9.29
CA ASP A 144 -24.29 -11.40 10.10
C ASP A 144 -23.77 -12.59 9.27
N GLY A 145 -24.57 -13.05 8.29
CA GLY A 145 -24.17 -14.10 7.36
C GLY A 145 -23.01 -13.67 6.46
N ASP A 146 -23.05 -12.44 5.94
CA ASP A 146 -21.94 -11.87 5.16
C ASP A 146 -20.67 -11.73 6.01
N VAL A 147 -20.79 -11.33 7.28
CA VAL A 147 -19.65 -11.22 8.21
C VAL A 147 -19.02 -12.60 8.46
N GLN A 148 -19.83 -13.63 8.70
CA GLN A 148 -19.34 -15.00 8.88
C GLN A 148 -18.69 -15.55 7.60
N ASN A 149 -19.27 -15.26 6.43
CA ASN A 149 -18.69 -15.65 5.15
C ASN A 149 -17.35 -14.94 4.91
N LEU A 150 -17.27 -13.63 5.18
CA LEU A 150 -16.02 -12.87 5.05
C LEU A 150 -14.94 -13.44 5.98
N ALA A 151 -15.28 -13.72 7.24
CA ALA A 151 -14.34 -14.30 8.18
C ALA A 151 -13.77 -15.64 7.68
N ARG A 152 -14.61 -16.48 7.05
CA ARG A 152 -14.18 -17.75 6.45
C ARG A 152 -13.24 -17.53 5.26
N GLU A 153 -13.60 -16.66 4.33
CA GLU A 153 -12.78 -16.34 3.16
C GLU A 153 -11.39 -15.82 3.57
N ILE A 154 -11.35 -14.89 4.52
CA ILE A 154 -10.09 -14.30 5.01
C ILE A 154 -9.25 -15.36 5.74
N ALA A 155 -9.87 -16.22 6.56
CA ALA A 155 -9.17 -17.31 7.23
C ALA A 155 -8.57 -18.33 6.24
N GLU A 156 -9.30 -18.66 5.18
CA GLU A 156 -8.79 -19.52 4.11
C GLU A 156 -7.62 -18.88 3.34
N PHE A 157 -7.67 -17.58 3.10
CA PHE A 157 -6.56 -16.85 2.48
C PHE A 157 -5.34 -16.84 3.41
N HIS A 158 -5.52 -16.56 4.69
CA HIS A 158 -4.45 -16.63 5.69
C HIS A 158 -3.83 -18.02 5.79
N ASN A 159 -4.62 -19.09 5.71
CA ASN A 159 -4.09 -20.45 5.68
C ASN A 159 -3.25 -20.72 4.43
N ALA A 160 -3.68 -20.23 3.26
CA ALA A 160 -2.90 -20.31 2.04
C ALA A 160 -1.58 -19.52 2.16
N CYS A 161 -1.63 -18.28 2.67
CA CYS A 161 -0.45 -17.46 2.96
C CYS A 161 0.50 -18.14 3.96
N ASN A 162 -0.02 -18.76 5.01
CA ASN A 162 0.78 -19.49 5.99
C ASN A 162 1.53 -20.67 5.35
N SER A 163 0.89 -21.40 4.44
CA SER A 163 1.51 -22.53 3.73
C SER A 163 2.68 -22.13 2.83
N ILE A 164 2.69 -20.89 2.32
CA ILE A 164 3.75 -20.36 1.46
C ILE A 164 4.80 -19.56 2.22
N ALA A 165 4.52 -19.13 3.45
CA ALA A 165 5.38 -18.24 4.23
C ALA A 165 6.83 -18.72 4.35
N PRO A 166 7.13 -20.02 4.60
CA PRO A 166 8.51 -20.50 4.68
C PRO A 166 9.30 -20.39 3.37
N LYS A 167 8.64 -20.15 2.23
CA LYS A 167 9.26 -20.01 0.90
C LYS A 167 9.51 -18.55 0.52
N LEU A 168 9.10 -17.60 1.37
CA LEU A 168 9.35 -16.17 1.18
C LEU A 168 10.67 -15.81 1.88
N ALA A 169 11.35 -14.79 1.35
CA ALA A 169 12.52 -14.22 2.02
C ALA A 169 12.13 -13.68 3.41
N ALA A 170 13.09 -13.39 4.28
CA ALA A 170 12.81 -12.57 5.46
C ALA A 170 12.58 -11.11 5.05
N THR A 171 11.88 -10.33 5.87
CA THR A 171 11.78 -8.87 5.70
C THR A 171 12.97 -8.19 6.37
N SER A 172 13.44 -7.09 5.79
CA SER A 172 14.49 -6.25 6.39
C SER A 172 13.99 -5.47 7.60
N ASN A 173 12.68 -5.21 7.68
CA ASN A 173 12.04 -4.53 8.80
C ASN A 173 11.12 -5.46 9.59
N SER A 174 10.89 -5.12 10.86
CA SER A 174 9.89 -5.72 11.73
C SER A 174 9.31 -4.65 12.65
N ILE A 175 8.08 -4.87 13.15
CA ILE A 175 7.45 -3.96 14.11
C ILE A 175 8.29 -3.76 15.37
N LYS A 176 9.00 -4.81 15.81
CA LYS A 176 9.95 -4.73 16.94
C LYS A 176 11.13 -3.83 16.59
N GLY A 177 11.74 -4.03 15.41
CA GLY A 177 12.85 -3.21 14.94
C GLY A 177 12.48 -1.73 14.76
N ASP A 178 11.32 -1.45 14.17
CA ASP A 178 10.79 -0.09 13.99
C ASP A 178 10.52 0.56 15.36
N ALA A 179 9.95 -0.18 16.32
CA ALA A 179 9.71 0.31 17.68
C ALA A 179 11.00 0.56 18.47
N ILE A 180 12.03 -0.28 18.31
CA ILE A 180 13.37 -0.06 18.90
C ILE A 180 13.96 1.24 18.35
N HIS A 181 13.98 1.39 17.03
CA HIS A 181 14.51 2.59 16.39
C HIS A 181 13.76 3.85 16.83
N PHE A 182 12.42 3.77 16.92
CA PHE A 182 11.61 4.87 17.39
C PHE A 182 11.89 5.21 18.86
N LEU A 183 12.07 4.21 19.73
CA LEU A 183 12.48 4.43 21.11
C LEU A 183 13.83 5.17 21.20
N ASP A 184 14.81 4.76 20.40
CA ASP A 184 16.13 5.41 20.34
C ASP A 184 16.04 6.87 19.90
N GLN A 185 15.16 7.20 18.95
CA GLN A 185 14.90 8.58 18.54
C GLN A 185 14.24 9.40 19.65
N LEU A 186 13.28 8.82 20.38
CA LEU A 186 12.60 9.50 21.50
C LEU A 186 13.54 9.77 22.68
N MET A 187 14.61 8.98 22.82
CA MET A 187 15.64 9.16 23.84
C MET A 187 16.66 10.26 23.50
N GLN A 188 16.68 10.78 22.26
CA GLN A 188 17.59 11.85 21.88
C GLN A 188 17.25 13.17 22.59
N PRO A 189 18.24 13.99 22.98
CA PRO A 189 18.00 15.26 23.68
C PRO A 189 17.11 16.25 22.92
N ASN A 190 17.14 16.21 21.59
CA ASN A 190 16.37 17.09 20.70
C ASN A 190 15.05 16.46 20.20
N SER A 191 14.60 15.34 20.78
CA SER A 191 13.41 14.61 20.31
C SER A 191 12.15 15.49 20.28
N GLY A 192 11.97 16.38 21.25
CA GLY A 192 10.86 17.34 21.26
C GLY A 192 10.83 18.27 20.05
N GLU A 193 11.99 18.71 19.56
CA GLU A 193 12.10 19.53 18.35
C GLU A 193 11.86 18.68 17.09
N VAL A 194 12.52 17.52 17.01
CA VAL A 194 12.41 16.59 15.86
C VAL A 194 10.98 16.17 15.60
N PHE A 195 10.24 15.84 16.65
CA PHE A 195 8.84 15.40 16.54
C PHE A 195 7.82 16.54 16.67
N GLY A 196 8.26 17.76 17.01
CA GLY A 196 7.35 18.89 17.25
C GLY A 196 6.42 18.67 18.45
N LEU A 197 6.89 17.95 19.48
CA LEU A 197 6.11 17.54 20.64
C LEU A 197 6.62 18.18 21.94
N SER A 198 5.72 18.37 22.90
CA SER A 198 6.11 18.81 24.24
C SER A 198 6.93 17.72 24.95
N GLN A 199 7.73 18.11 25.94
CA GLN A 199 8.51 17.13 26.73
C GLN A 199 7.61 16.12 27.48
N THR A 200 6.41 16.54 27.87
CA THR A 200 5.40 15.67 28.49
C THR A 200 4.92 14.61 27.50
N ASP A 201 4.64 15.01 26.26
CA ASP A 201 4.17 14.09 25.21
C ASP A 201 5.28 13.12 24.80
N ILE A 202 6.51 13.61 24.60
CA ILE A 202 7.69 12.76 24.37
C ILE A 202 7.83 11.71 25.48
N SER A 203 7.67 12.12 26.74
CA SER A 203 7.75 11.21 27.88
C SER A 203 6.62 10.16 27.89
N ALA A 204 5.41 10.53 27.47
CA ALA A 204 4.28 9.62 27.36
C ALA A 204 4.46 8.60 26.23
N VAL A 205 4.85 9.07 25.03
CA VAL A 205 5.12 8.22 23.86
C VAL A 205 6.27 7.27 24.17
N ARG A 206 7.38 7.77 24.73
CA ARG A 206 8.53 6.95 25.13
C ARG A 206 8.15 5.81 26.07
N ARG A 207 7.35 6.10 27.11
CA ARG A 207 6.86 5.07 28.04
C ARG A 207 5.99 4.04 27.33
N SER A 208 5.12 4.49 26.43
CA SER A 208 4.23 3.60 25.67
C SER A 208 5.01 2.70 24.71
N THR A 209 5.98 3.24 23.98
CA THR A 209 6.87 2.48 23.09
C THR A 209 7.69 1.46 23.89
N HIS A 210 8.24 1.85 25.05
CA HIS A 210 8.96 0.92 25.92
C HIS A 210 8.05 -0.21 26.42
N GLN A 211 6.83 0.11 26.90
CA GLN A 211 5.90 -0.91 27.35
C GLN A 211 5.53 -1.86 26.22
N PHE A 212 5.27 -1.34 25.02
CA PHE A 212 5.01 -2.17 23.85
C PHE A 212 6.16 -3.15 23.56
N LEU A 213 7.41 -2.70 23.64
CA LEU A 213 8.59 -3.57 23.46
C LEU A 213 8.71 -4.64 24.55
N VAL A 214 8.36 -4.31 25.80
CA VAL A 214 8.28 -5.30 26.89
C VAL A 214 7.24 -6.36 26.55
N GLU A 215 6.04 -5.97 26.11
CA GLU A 215 5.01 -6.94 25.76
C GLU A 215 5.41 -7.81 24.56
N LEU A 216 6.09 -7.25 23.56
CA LEU A 216 6.62 -8.04 22.44
C LEU A 216 7.64 -9.09 22.90
N GLU A 217 8.45 -8.77 23.91
CA GLU A 217 9.39 -9.72 24.51
C GLU A 217 8.66 -10.79 25.32
N ASP A 218 7.69 -10.39 26.15
CA ASP A 218 6.92 -11.29 27.02
C ASP A 218 6.11 -12.33 26.23
N ILE A 219 5.60 -11.95 25.06
CA ILE A 219 4.88 -12.88 24.15
C ILE A 219 5.80 -13.63 23.18
N THR A 220 7.12 -13.47 23.31
CA THR A 220 8.14 -14.04 22.41
C THR A 220 7.82 -13.76 20.94
N PHE A 221 7.51 -12.51 20.60
CA PHE A 221 7.06 -12.11 19.25
C PHE A 221 8.00 -12.60 18.15
N ASP A 222 9.32 -12.61 18.39
CA ASP A 222 10.31 -12.98 17.39
C ASP A 222 10.18 -14.44 16.93
N ASP A 223 9.65 -15.32 17.78
CA ASP A 223 9.44 -16.75 17.49
C ASP A 223 8.12 -17.01 16.74
N TRP A 224 7.26 -16.01 16.60
CA TRP A 224 5.96 -16.20 15.96
C TRP A 224 6.14 -16.46 14.46
N PRO A 225 5.38 -17.42 13.88
CA PRO A 225 5.31 -17.57 12.44
C PRO A 225 4.85 -16.28 11.77
N LYS A 226 5.69 -15.74 10.86
CA LYS A 226 5.37 -14.53 10.11
C LYS A 226 4.61 -14.90 8.84
N ILE A 227 3.32 -14.63 8.84
CA ILE A 227 2.45 -14.81 7.67
C ILE A 227 2.43 -13.48 6.90
N PRO A 228 2.59 -13.46 5.57
CA PRO A 228 2.38 -12.25 4.80
C PRO A 228 0.90 -11.87 4.89
N ILE A 229 0.57 -10.85 5.68
CA ILE A 229 -0.78 -10.30 5.72
C ILE A 229 -0.89 -9.30 4.57
N LEU A 230 -1.50 -9.76 3.48
CA LEU A 230 -1.72 -8.96 2.28
C LEU A 230 -3.13 -8.38 2.27
N LEU A 231 -3.65 -8.02 3.44
CA LEU A 231 -5.01 -7.49 3.62
C LEU A 231 -4.95 -6.38 4.67
N ASP A 232 -5.03 -5.14 4.19
CA ASP A 232 -5.31 -4.01 5.05
C ASP A 232 -6.80 -4.07 5.45
N TRP A 233 -7.13 -3.60 6.67
CA TRP A 233 -8.50 -3.50 7.20
C TRP A 233 -9.38 -2.50 6.45
N ASN A 234 -8.89 -1.91 5.35
CA ASN A 234 -9.72 -1.23 4.37
C ASN A 234 -10.59 -2.26 3.62
N LEU A 235 -11.66 -2.70 4.31
CA LEU A 235 -12.66 -3.72 3.94
C LEU A 235 -13.42 -3.46 2.61
N GLY A 236 -13.02 -2.48 1.81
CA GLY A 236 -13.70 -2.06 0.57
C GLY A 236 -12.94 -2.33 -0.73
N ASN A 237 -11.68 -2.76 -0.69
CA ASN A 237 -10.84 -2.87 -1.89
C ASN A 237 -10.79 -4.27 -2.50
N PHE A 238 -11.81 -5.08 -2.26
CA PHE A 238 -11.98 -6.39 -2.88
C PHE A 238 -13.35 -6.51 -3.55
N SER A 239 -13.42 -7.36 -4.58
CA SER A 239 -14.68 -7.86 -5.11
C SER A 239 -14.95 -9.25 -4.62
N VAL A 240 -16.23 -9.57 -4.69
CA VAL A 240 -16.76 -10.88 -4.42
C VAL A 240 -17.41 -11.44 -5.68
N LYS A 241 -17.47 -12.76 -5.74
CA LYS A 241 -18.32 -13.50 -6.66
C LYS A 241 -19.42 -14.15 -5.85
N ARG A 242 -20.69 -13.84 -6.18
CA ARG A 242 -21.82 -14.49 -5.52
C ARG A 242 -21.85 -15.97 -5.88
N ILE A 243 -22.07 -16.80 -4.88
CA ILE A 243 -22.29 -18.25 -5.02
C ILE A 243 -23.72 -18.58 -4.63
N GLU A 244 -24.14 -19.81 -4.96
CA GLU A 244 -25.47 -20.30 -4.58
C GLU A 244 -25.68 -20.21 -3.05
N GLN A 245 -26.94 -20.10 -2.60
CA GLN A 245 -27.32 -20.03 -1.18
C GLN A 245 -26.91 -18.72 -0.45
N ASN A 246 -26.95 -17.57 -1.14
CA ASN A 246 -26.65 -16.24 -0.59
C ASN A 246 -25.21 -16.06 -0.04
N GLY A 247 -24.28 -16.95 -0.37
CA GLY A 247 -22.87 -16.82 -0.01
C GLY A 247 -22.07 -16.01 -1.03
N PHE A 248 -20.78 -15.84 -0.76
CA PHE A 248 -19.83 -15.30 -1.75
C PHE A 248 -18.42 -15.86 -1.58
N GLU A 249 -17.61 -15.76 -2.63
CA GLU A 249 -16.17 -15.99 -2.60
C GLU A 249 -15.45 -14.66 -2.84
N LEU A 250 -14.31 -14.43 -2.17
CA LEU A 250 -13.41 -13.35 -2.51
C LEU A 250 -12.82 -13.60 -3.90
N MET A 251 -12.96 -12.62 -4.81
CA MET A 251 -12.59 -12.78 -6.22
C MET A 251 -11.28 -12.08 -6.55
N SER A 252 -11.21 -10.76 -6.35
CA SER A 252 -10.02 -9.97 -6.63
C SER A 252 -9.88 -8.83 -5.64
N ARG A 253 -8.64 -8.47 -5.30
CA ARG A 253 -8.27 -7.27 -4.55
C ARG A 253 -7.57 -6.32 -5.52
N TRP A 254 -8.14 -5.12 -5.70
CA TRP A 254 -7.56 -4.05 -6.53
C TRP A 254 -6.89 -2.96 -5.69
N ASP A 255 -6.59 -3.27 -4.43
CA ASP A 255 -5.79 -2.36 -3.62
C ASP A 255 -4.34 -2.46 -4.07
N TYR A 256 -3.86 -1.42 -4.74
CA TYR A 256 -2.46 -1.28 -5.08
C TYR A 256 -1.68 -0.64 -3.91
N ASP A 257 -2.38 -0.24 -2.86
CA ASP A 257 -1.83 0.37 -1.67
C ASP A 257 -1.53 -0.67 -0.58
N TRP A 258 -0.53 -1.51 -0.82
CA TRP A 258 -0.03 -2.44 0.18
C TRP A 258 0.71 -1.66 1.27
N PHE A 259 0.23 -1.77 2.50
CA PHE A 259 0.95 -1.41 3.72
C PHE A 259 1.39 -2.69 4.44
N ARG A 260 2.49 -2.57 5.19
CA ARG A 260 3.21 -3.64 5.89
C ARG A 260 2.44 -4.20 7.08
#